data_AF-A0A160I1L8-F1
#
_entry.id   AF-A0A160I1L8-F1
#
_cell.length_a   1.000
_cell.length_b   1.000
_cell.length_c   1.000
_cell.angle_alpha   90.00
_cell.angle_beta   90.00
_cell.angle_gamma   90.00
#
_symmetry.space_group_name_H-M   'P 1'
#
loop_
_entity.id
_entity.type
_entity.pdbx_description
1 polymer ?
#
loop_
_entity_poly.entity_id
_entity_poly.type
_entity_poly.pdbx_seq_one_letter_code
_entity_poly.pdbx_strand_id
1 'polypeptide(L)'
;MSLNKALVRNVAVVLVSGVALGASLSGCSSIPFVGGKKSAPKTNVQQGIGVNAYLWRASLDTLSFMPLLTADPWGGVINYDWYINPQTPNERFKATVFILDTRLRADALNVTVTKEVKGADGQWTAAPVAAQTEADLENAILTKARQLNLSNAG
;
A
#
# COMPACT_ATOMS: atom_id res chain seq x y z
N MET A 1 13.91 -17.21 -49.84
CA MET A 1 14.79 -16.03 -49.91
C MET A 1 15.12 -15.61 -48.47
N SER A 2 16.39 -15.77 -48.06
CA SER A 2 17.12 -15.25 -46.86
C SER A 2 16.30 -15.04 -45.56
N LEU A 3 16.34 -15.91 -44.55
CA LEU A 3 17.40 -16.05 -43.51
C LEU A 3 18.05 -14.72 -43.08
N ASN A 4 17.87 -14.34 -41.81
CA ASN A 4 18.82 -13.54 -41.03
C ASN A 4 18.67 -13.91 -39.53
N LYS A 5 19.56 -14.79 -39.08
CA LYS A 5 19.88 -15.05 -37.66
C LYS A 5 20.74 -13.90 -37.14
N ALA A 6 20.49 -13.44 -35.91
CA ALA A 6 21.52 -12.77 -35.10
C ALA A 6 21.25 -13.03 -33.62
N LEU A 7 21.83 -14.14 -33.17
CA LEU A 7 22.03 -14.55 -31.78
C LEU A 7 23.17 -13.69 -31.22
N VAL A 8 22.94 -12.90 -30.17
CA VAL A 8 24.02 -12.18 -29.46
C VAL A 8 24.29 -12.89 -28.13
N ARG A 9 25.58 -13.22 -27.96
CA ARG A 9 26.19 -14.12 -26.97
C ARG A 9 26.40 -13.44 -25.61
N ASN A 10 26.10 -14.22 -24.57
CA ASN A 10 26.87 -14.45 -23.33
C ASN A 10 27.92 -13.42 -22.91
N VAL A 11 27.77 -12.91 -21.68
CA VAL A 11 28.91 -12.72 -20.76
C VAL A 11 28.52 -13.22 -19.38
N ALA A 12 29.17 -14.31 -18.96
CA ALA A 12 29.22 -14.79 -17.60
C ALA A 12 30.48 -14.20 -16.92
N VAL A 13 30.35 -13.75 -15.68
CA VAL A 13 31.45 -13.37 -14.76
C VAL A 13 31.08 -13.98 -13.41
N VAL A 14 31.61 -15.17 -13.07
CA VAL A 14 32.86 -15.46 -12.33
C VAL A 14 32.81 -15.07 -10.84
N LEU A 15 32.73 -16.16 -10.06
CA LEU A 15 33.01 -16.44 -8.65
C LEU A 15 33.99 -15.52 -7.90
N VAL A 16 33.64 -15.19 -6.65
CA VAL A 16 34.62 -14.96 -5.56
C VAL A 16 34.14 -15.66 -4.27
N SER A 17 34.80 -16.79 -4.01
CA SER A 17 35.36 -17.29 -2.74
C SER A 17 34.81 -16.84 -1.37
N GLY A 18 34.21 -17.81 -0.68
CA GLY A 18 34.63 -18.31 0.64
C GLY A 18 34.87 -17.35 1.82
N VAL A 19 34.04 -17.48 2.87
CA VAL A 19 34.46 -17.24 4.26
C VAL A 19 33.93 -18.38 5.14
N ALA A 20 34.83 -18.85 6.00
CA ALA A 20 34.85 -20.13 6.67
C ALA A 20 33.89 -20.26 7.87
N LEU A 21 33.45 -21.51 8.10
CA LEU A 21 32.95 -22.00 9.38
C LEU A 21 34.03 -21.84 10.47
N GLY A 22 33.75 -21.01 11.48
CA GLY A 22 34.50 -20.96 12.73
C GLY A 22 33.64 -21.52 13.87
N ALA A 23 33.81 -22.81 14.16
CA ALA A 23 33.30 -23.44 15.38
C ALA A 23 34.37 -23.34 16.48
N SER A 24 34.10 -22.57 17.54
CA SER A 24 34.89 -22.60 18.77
C SER A 24 34.02 -23.12 19.92
N LEU A 25 34.35 -24.33 20.35
CA LEU A 25 33.94 -24.93 21.61
C LEU A 25 34.55 -24.17 22.81
N SER A 26 33.94 -24.35 23.97
CA SER A 26 34.49 -24.21 25.34
C SER A 26 34.14 -22.91 26.07
N GLY A 27 33.33 -23.05 27.13
CA GLY A 27 33.09 -21.97 28.08
C GLY A 27 31.85 -22.18 28.95
N CYS A 28 31.76 -23.30 29.67
CA CYS A 28 30.85 -23.42 30.80
C CYS A 28 31.34 -22.43 31.88
N SER A 29 30.66 -21.31 32.05
CA SER A 29 30.82 -20.47 33.23
C SER A 29 29.45 -19.96 33.67
N SER A 30 29.03 -20.53 34.80
CA SER A 30 27.88 -20.15 35.60
C SER A 30 27.82 -18.64 35.85
N ILE A 31 26.82 -17.98 35.27
CA ILE A 31 26.32 -16.69 35.74
C ILE A 31 24.85 -16.91 36.12
N PRO A 32 24.51 -16.99 37.42
CA PRO A 32 23.14 -16.73 37.84
C PRO A 32 22.91 -15.22 37.76
N PHE A 33 21.66 -14.81 37.54
CA PHE A 33 21.13 -13.45 37.75
C PHE A 33 20.82 -12.62 36.50
N VAL A 34 19.65 -11.98 36.60
CA VAL A 34 19.06 -10.93 35.77
C VAL A 34 18.35 -11.38 34.49
N GLY A 35 17.05 -11.63 34.70
CA GLY A 35 16.05 -11.52 33.67
C GLY A 35 16.07 -10.12 33.05
N GLY A 36 16.52 -10.06 31.81
CA GLY A 36 16.22 -8.98 30.88
C GLY A 36 15.47 -9.59 29.71
N LYS A 37 14.14 -9.63 29.76
CA LYS A 37 13.33 -9.78 28.55
C LYS A 37 13.65 -8.55 27.71
N LYS A 38 14.62 -8.67 26.80
CA LYS A 38 14.86 -7.69 25.76
C LYS A 38 13.60 -7.68 24.89
N SER A 39 12.70 -6.75 25.17
CA SER A 39 11.62 -6.41 24.27
C SER A 39 12.27 -6.04 22.95
N ALA A 40 12.21 -6.96 21.98
CA ALA A 40 12.61 -6.68 20.62
C ALA A 40 11.83 -5.44 20.17
N PRO A 41 12.48 -4.41 19.60
CA PRO A 41 11.75 -3.31 19.03
C PRO A 41 10.91 -3.91 17.89
N LYS A 42 9.59 -3.97 18.08
CA LYS A 42 8.64 -4.26 16.99
C LYS A 42 8.56 -3.05 16.07
N THR A 43 9.70 -2.62 15.54
CA THR A 43 9.73 -1.59 14.50
C THR A 43 9.80 -2.31 13.17
N ASN A 44 8.73 -3.07 12.86
CA ASN A 44 8.36 -3.29 11.46
C ASN A 44 7.48 -2.12 11.02
N VAL A 45 7.96 -0.90 11.25
CA VAL A 45 7.61 0.18 10.35
C VAL A 45 8.50 -0.12 9.17
N GLN A 46 7.98 -0.83 8.19
CA GLN A 46 8.53 -0.86 6.86
C GLN A 46 8.88 0.59 6.52
N GLN A 47 10.14 0.97 6.71
CA GLN A 47 10.73 2.22 6.25
C GLN A 47 10.83 2.08 4.72
N GLY A 48 9.68 1.90 4.10
CA GLY A 48 9.49 1.66 2.69
C GLY A 48 8.97 2.96 2.11
N ILE A 49 9.91 3.86 1.84
CA ILE A 49 9.90 4.83 0.75
C ILE A 49 8.59 5.64 0.60
N GLY A 50 8.67 6.92 0.98
CA GLY A 50 7.77 7.99 0.52
C GLY A 50 6.40 8.09 1.20
N VAL A 51 5.84 6.99 1.72
CA VAL A 51 4.42 6.93 2.08
C VAL A 51 4.20 6.37 3.49
N ASN A 52 3.20 6.88 4.22
CA ASN A 52 2.82 6.34 5.52
C ASN A 52 2.13 4.96 5.41
N ALA A 53 2.71 3.93 6.03
CA ALA A 53 2.17 2.57 5.99
C ALA A 53 0.76 2.40 6.57
N TYR A 54 0.38 3.23 7.56
CA TYR A 54 -0.96 3.21 8.14
C TYR A 54 -2.00 3.84 7.22
N LEU A 55 -1.67 4.96 6.57
CA LEU A 55 -2.54 5.56 5.55
C LEU A 55 -2.76 4.60 4.39
N TRP A 56 -1.68 3.94 3.93
CA TRP A 56 -1.74 2.94 2.88
C TRP A 56 -2.69 1.80 3.25
N ARG A 57 -2.46 1.16 4.41
CA ARG A 57 -3.31 0.06 4.89
C ARG A 57 -4.76 0.51 5.07
N ALA A 58 -4.98 1.65 5.71
CA ALA A 58 -6.31 2.18 5.97
C ALA A 58 -7.08 2.47 4.69
N SER A 59 -6.41 2.96 3.64
CA SER A 59 -7.02 3.23 2.34
C SER A 59 -7.51 1.94 1.68
N LEU A 60 -6.65 0.92 1.63
CA LEU A 60 -7.00 -0.39 1.09
C LEU A 60 -8.14 -1.05 1.86
N ASP A 61 -8.14 -0.97 3.19
CA ASP A 61 -9.19 -1.55 4.03
C ASP A 61 -10.54 -0.83 3.83
N THR A 62 -10.53 0.51 3.81
CA THR A 62 -11.75 1.34 3.74
C THR A 62 -12.43 1.22 2.38
N LEU A 63 -11.65 1.16 1.31
CA LEU A 63 -12.13 1.09 -0.07
C LEU A 63 -12.10 -0.34 -0.64
N SER A 64 -12.02 -1.36 0.23
CA SER A 64 -11.98 -2.77 -0.16
C SER A 64 -13.24 -3.28 -0.88
N PHE A 65 -14.34 -2.52 -0.82
CA PHE A 65 -15.55 -2.80 -1.58
C PHE A 65 -15.45 -2.45 -3.07
N MET A 66 -14.46 -1.62 -3.45
CA MET A 66 -14.20 -1.27 -4.85
C MET A 66 -13.13 -2.20 -5.44
N PRO A 67 -13.23 -2.54 -6.74
CA PRO A 67 -12.18 -3.27 -7.44
C PRO A 67 -10.88 -2.44 -7.49
N LEU A 68 -9.77 -3.03 -7.05
CA LEU A 68 -8.45 -2.42 -7.14
C LEU A 68 -7.93 -2.51 -8.58
N LEU A 69 -7.55 -1.38 -9.18
CA LEU A 69 -6.99 -1.32 -10.54
C LEU A 69 -5.46 -1.37 -10.51
N THR A 70 -4.85 -0.40 -9.85
CA THR A 70 -3.39 -0.26 -9.70
C THR A 70 -3.04 0.38 -8.37
N ALA A 71 -1.91 0.00 -7.78
CA ALA A 71 -1.43 0.57 -6.53
C ALA A 71 0.09 0.75 -6.59
N ASP A 72 0.55 2.01 -6.52
CA ASP A 72 1.96 2.38 -6.45
C ASP A 72 2.36 2.73 -5.01
N PRO A 73 3.05 1.82 -4.29
CA PRO A 73 3.43 2.04 -2.90
C PRO A 73 4.56 3.06 -2.72
N TRP A 74 5.29 3.43 -3.78
CA TRP A 74 6.35 4.43 -3.73
C TRP A 74 5.82 5.83 -4.00
N GLY A 75 4.94 5.96 -5.00
CA GLY A 75 4.30 7.22 -5.37
C GLY A 75 3.11 7.60 -4.49
N GLY A 76 2.61 6.68 -3.66
CA GLY A 76 1.46 6.92 -2.79
C GLY A 76 0.14 7.04 -3.54
N VAL A 77 0.02 6.40 -4.71
CA VAL A 77 -1.18 6.47 -5.55
C VAL A 77 -1.89 5.12 -5.58
N ILE A 78 -3.20 5.12 -5.31
CA ILE A 78 -4.05 3.94 -5.39
C ILE A 78 -5.23 4.26 -6.31
N ASN A 79 -5.34 3.53 -7.41
CA ASN A 79 -6.45 3.66 -8.35
C ASN A 79 -7.41 2.49 -8.18
N TYR A 80 -8.70 2.82 -8.09
CA TYR A 80 -9.79 1.87 -8.09
C TYR A 80 -10.52 1.93 -9.43
N ASP A 81 -11.00 0.78 -9.89
CA ASP A 81 -11.83 0.69 -11.10
C ASP A 81 -13.29 1.06 -10.78
N TRP A 82 -14.13 1.09 -11.82
CA TRP A 82 -15.56 1.38 -11.71
C TRP A 82 -16.28 0.37 -10.81
N TYR A 83 -16.87 0.88 -9.75
CA TYR A 83 -17.77 0.19 -8.84
C TYR A 83 -19.22 0.61 -9.10
N ILE A 84 -20.12 -0.36 -9.21
CA ILE A 84 -21.56 -0.13 -9.33
C ILE A 84 -22.21 -0.55 -8.01
N ASN A 85 -22.96 0.36 -7.39
CA ASN A 85 -23.71 0.03 -6.19
C ASN A 85 -24.91 -0.86 -6.56
N PRO A 86 -25.08 -2.04 -5.95
CA PRO A 86 -26.24 -2.90 -6.21
C PRO A 86 -27.60 -2.23 -5.97
N GLN A 87 -27.66 -1.22 -5.10
CA GLN A 87 -28.88 -0.44 -4.82
C GLN A 87 -29.18 0.59 -5.93
N THR A 88 -28.17 1.04 -6.67
CA THR A 88 -28.29 2.05 -7.74
C THR A 88 -27.52 1.58 -8.99
N PRO A 89 -28.07 0.61 -9.75
CA PRO A 89 -27.36 0.01 -10.89
C PRO A 89 -27.12 0.97 -12.07
N ASN A 90 -27.78 2.13 -12.05
CA ASN A 90 -27.63 3.17 -13.06
C ASN A 90 -26.50 4.15 -12.72
N GLU A 91 -25.74 3.94 -11.65
CA GLU A 91 -24.63 4.79 -11.26
C GLU A 91 -23.35 3.96 -11.08
N ARG A 92 -22.23 4.51 -11.54
CA ARG A 92 -20.91 3.92 -11.31
C ARG A 92 -19.95 4.96 -10.75
N PHE A 93 -19.05 4.51 -9.89
CA PHE A 93 -18.09 5.33 -9.19
C PHE A 93 -16.69 4.76 -9.40
N LYS A 94 -15.71 5.63 -9.61
CA LYS A 94 -14.29 5.27 -9.46
C LYS A 94 -13.64 6.23 -8.50
N ALA A 95 -12.58 5.78 -7.86
CA ALA A 95 -11.83 6.61 -6.92
C ALA A 95 -10.34 6.52 -7.20
N THR A 96 -9.63 7.59 -6.91
CA THR A 96 -8.17 7.62 -6.83
C THR A 96 -7.78 8.25 -5.50
N VAL A 97 -6.91 7.55 -4.77
CA VAL A 97 -6.36 8.01 -3.50
C VAL A 97 -4.91 8.42 -3.72
N PHE A 98 -4.57 9.61 -3.24
CA PHE A 98 -3.21 10.13 -3.20
C PHE A 98 -2.79 10.28 -1.75
N ILE A 99 -1.68 9.67 -1.38
CA ILE A 99 -1.07 9.83 -0.06
C ILE A 99 0.11 10.78 -0.23
N LEU A 100 -0.02 11.93 0.41
CA LEU A 100 0.82 13.11 0.17
C LEU A 100 1.90 13.28 1.23
N ASP A 101 1.70 12.72 2.43
CA ASP A 101 2.63 12.86 3.56
C ASP A 101 2.90 11.51 4.25
N THR A 102 4.04 11.46 4.92
CA THR A 102 4.47 10.34 5.78
C THR A 102 3.93 10.47 7.21
N ARG A 103 3.36 11.61 7.59
CA ARG A 103 2.78 11.89 8.91
C ARG A 103 1.26 11.73 8.88
N LEU A 104 0.68 11.31 10.01
CA LEU A 104 -0.77 11.23 10.19
C LEU A 104 -1.35 12.61 10.53
N ARG A 105 -1.56 13.43 9.50
CA ARG A 105 -2.18 14.76 9.55
C ARG A 105 -3.48 14.78 8.74
N ALA A 106 -4.30 15.81 8.91
CA ALA A 106 -5.60 15.91 8.24
C ALA A 106 -5.48 16.09 6.71
N ASP A 107 -4.37 16.67 6.27
CA ASP A 107 -3.99 16.95 4.88
C ASP A 107 -3.04 15.89 4.30
N ALA A 108 -2.87 14.73 4.97
CA ALA A 108 -1.89 13.72 4.57
C ALA A 108 -2.28 12.91 3.33
N LEU A 109 -3.55 13.00 2.92
CA LEU A 109 -4.09 12.29 1.77
C LEU A 109 -5.18 13.11 1.10
N ASN A 110 -5.46 12.79 -0.15
CA ASN A 110 -6.55 13.36 -0.95
C ASN A 110 -7.26 12.22 -1.68
N VAL A 111 -8.59 12.22 -1.68
CA VAL A 111 -9.41 11.25 -2.41
C VAL A 111 -10.21 11.96 -3.49
N THR A 112 -9.97 11.58 -4.74
CA THR A 112 -10.77 12.05 -5.87
C THR A 112 -11.75 10.98 -6.30
N VAL A 113 -13.04 11.33 -6.38
CA VAL A 113 -14.10 10.42 -6.83
C VAL A 113 -14.70 10.94 -8.12
N THR A 114 -14.92 10.04 -9.07
CA THR A 114 -15.67 10.35 -10.30
C THR A 114 -16.91 9.49 -10.35
N LYS A 115 -18.06 10.11 -10.64
CA LYS A 115 -19.34 9.42 -10.84
C LYS A 115 -19.78 9.55 -12.29
N GLU A 116 -20.31 8.46 -12.81
CA GLU A 116 -21.06 8.46 -14.06
C GLU A 116 -22.42 7.82 -13.86
N VAL A 117 -23.41 8.31 -14.59
CA VAL A 117 -24.78 7.82 -14.57
C VAL A 117 -25.19 7.33 -15.94
N LYS A 118 -25.96 6.25 -15.97
CA LYS A 118 -26.49 5.65 -17.18
C LYS A 118 -27.80 6.33 -17.55
N GLY A 119 -27.82 6.99 -18.72
CA GLY A 119 -29.00 7.61 -19.28
C GLY A 119 -30.03 6.59 -19.80
N ALA A 120 -31.21 7.08 -20.17
CA ALA A 120 -32.28 6.26 -20.78
C ALA A 120 -31.87 5.66 -22.14
N ASP A 121 -30.91 6.29 -22.81
CA ASP A 121 -30.24 5.84 -24.04
C ASP A 121 -29.18 4.75 -23.79
N GLY A 122 -28.92 4.41 -22.52
CA GLY A 122 -27.94 3.42 -22.10
C GLY A 122 -26.50 3.91 -22.09
N GLN A 123 -26.25 5.20 -22.36
CA GLN A 123 -24.92 5.79 -22.36
C GLN A 123 -24.51 6.25 -20.96
N TRP A 124 -23.21 6.14 -20.66
CA TRP A 124 -22.64 6.65 -19.42
C TRP A 124 -22.24 8.12 -19.60
N THR A 125 -22.71 8.97 -18.70
CA THR A 125 -22.40 10.40 -18.71
C THR A 125 -21.88 10.85 -17.36
N ALA A 126 -20.93 11.78 -17.35
CA ALA A 126 -20.35 12.31 -16.12
C ALA A 126 -21.43 13.04 -15.29
N ALA A 127 -21.44 12.75 -13.99
CA ALA A 127 -22.38 13.35 -13.06
C ALA A 127 -21.65 13.91 -11.84
N PRO A 128 -22.17 14.99 -11.23
CA PRO A 128 -21.54 15.59 -10.06
C PRO A 128 -21.56 14.62 -8.88
N VAL A 129 -20.41 14.46 -8.23
CA VAL A 129 -20.28 13.82 -6.92
C VAL A 129 -20.67 14.84 -5.86
N ALA A 130 -21.27 14.39 -4.75
CA ALA A 130 -21.53 15.29 -3.64
C ALA A 130 -20.19 15.73 -3.02
N ALA A 131 -20.00 17.04 -2.81
CA ALA A 131 -18.74 17.59 -2.30
C ALA A 131 -18.32 16.97 -0.94
N GLN A 132 -19.29 16.52 -0.14
CA GLN A 132 -19.03 15.90 1.15
C GLN A 132 -18.49 14.47 1.03
N THR A 133 -18.73 13.77 -0.08
CA THR A 133 -18.35 12.36 -0.24
C THR A 133 -16.84 12.16 -0.19
N GLU A 134 -16.07 13.02 -0.86
CA GLU A 134 -14.61 12.96 -0.85
C GLU A 134 -14.05 13.17 0.56
N ALA A 135 -14.52 14.24 1.23
CA ALA A 135 -14.13 14.55 2.61
C ALA A 135 -14.52 13.45 3.60
N ASP A 136 -15.68 12.81 3.44
CA ASP A 136 -16.11 11.70 4.30
C ASP A 136 -15.21 10.48 4.12
N LEU A 137 -14.82 10.16 2.88
CA LEU A 137 -13.89 9.07 2.60
C LEU A 137 -12.49 9.36 3.17
N GLU A 138 -12.00 10.58 3.02
CA GLU A 138 -10.73 11.02 3.62
C GLU A 138 -10.74 10.85 5.14
N ASN A 139 -11.79 11.36 5.79
CA ASN A 139 -11.96 11.25 7.24
C ASN A 139 -12.07 9.80 7.71
N ALA A 140 -12.76 8.93 6.96
CA ALA A 140 -12.84 7.51 7.25
C ALA A 140 -11.46 6.84 7.20
N ILE A 141 -10.67 7.12 6.16
CA ILE A 141 -9.30 6.61 6.01
C ILE A 141 -8.40 7.12 7.14
N LEU A 142 -8.41 8.42 7.42
CA LEU A 142 -7.61 9.03 8.50
C LEU A 142 -7.95 8.45 9.87
N THR A 143 -9.24 8.21 10.13
CA THR A 143 -9.70 7.61 11.38
C THR A 143 -9.24 6.17 11.52
N LYS A 144 -9.38 5.37 10.46
CA LYS A 144 -8.86 4.00 10.42
C LYS A 144 -7.34 3.95 10.58
N ALA A 145 -6.60 4.86 9.95
CA ALA A 145 -5.14 4.93 10.06
C ALA A 145 -4.68 5.25 11.49
N ARG A 146 -5.36 6.18 12.17
CA ARG A 146 -5.11 6.47 13.60
C ARG A 146 -5.39 5.25 14.46
N GLN A 147 -6.47 4.52 14.19
CA GLN A 147 -6.79 3.29 14.90
C GLN A 147 -5.69 2.23 14.74
N LEU A 148 -5.17 2.05 13.51
CA LEU A 148 -4.06 1.12 13.23
C LEU A 148 -2.76 1.53 13.92
N ASN A 149 -2.48 2.84 13.97
CA ASN A 149 -1.30 3.36 14.66
C ASN A 149 -1.38 3.11 16.17
N LEU A 150 -2.54 3.36 16.78
CA LEU A 150 -2.77 3.09 18.21
C LEU A 150 -2.70 1.59 18.53
N SER A 151 -3.28 0.73 17.69
CA SER A 151 -3.25 -0.73 17.92
C SER A 151 -1.85 -1.33 17.80
N ASN A 152 -0.96 -0.71 17.03
CA ASN A 152 0.42 -1.18 16.88
C ASN A 152 1.37 -0.61 17.95
N ALA A 153 0.97 0.49 18.60
CA ALA A 153 1.76 1.12 19.66
C ALA A 153 1.54 0.48 21.04
N GLY A 154 0.46 -0.28 21.23
CA GLY A 154 0.17 -1.09 22.42
C GLY A 154 0.74 -2.50 22.33
#